data_AF-A0A081BUF4-F1
#
_entry.id   AF-A0A081BUF4-F1
#
_cell.length_a   1.000
_cell.length_b   1.000
_cell.length_c   1.000
_cell.angle_alpha   90.00
_cell.angle_beta   90.00
_cell.angle_gamma   90.00
#
_symmetry.space_group_name_H-M   'P 1'
#
loop_
_entity.id
_entity.type
_entity.pdbx_description
1 polymer ?
#
loop_
_entity_poly.entity_id
_entity_poly.type
_entity_poly.pdbx_seq_one_letter_code
_entity_poly.pdbx_strand_id
1 'polypeptide(L)' 'MRIYLDNCCFNRPFDDQNQIKIKLETEAKLYIQEKIRQHSTA' A
#
# COMPACT_ATOMS: atom_id res chain seq x y z
N MET A 1 11.03 -7.38 12.35
CA MET A 1 9.62 -7.05 12.64
C MET A 1 8.77 -7.59 11.50
N ARG A 2 7.70 -8.35 11.79
CA ARG A 2 6.76 -8.81 10.75
C ARG A 2 5.57 -7.85 10.74
N ILE A 3 5.21 -7.35 9.56
CA ILE A 3 4.08 -6.43 9.36
C ILE A 3 3.00 -7.20 8.61
N TYR A 4 1.78 -7.22 9.15
CA TYR A 4 0.63 -7.78 8.46
C TYR A 4 0.02 -6.71 7.55
N LEU A 5 -0.13 -7.04 6.26
CA LEU A 5 -0.85 -6.21 5.31
C LEU A 5 -2.20 -6.88 5.06
N ASP A 6 -3.29 -6.16 5.32
CA ASP A 6 -4.62 -6.65 5.02
C ASP A 6 -4.78 -6.85 3.49
N ASN A 7 -5.44 -7.94 3.10
CA ASN A 7 -5.69 -8.25 1.69
C ASN A 7 -6.53 -7.16 1.00
N CYS A 8 -7.43 -6.48 1.73
CA CYS A 8 -8.24 -5.42 1.12
C CYS A 8 -7.41 -4.19 0.72
N CYS A 9 -6.23 -3.99 1.31
CA CYS A 9 -5.33 -2.88 0.95
C CYS A 9 -4.84 -2.98 -0.51
N PHE A 10 -4.88 -4.16 -1.13
CA PHE A 10 -4.58 -4.32 -2.56
C PHE A 10 -5.64 -3.68 -3.47
N ASN A 11 -6.86 -3.50 -2.97
CA ASN A 11 -7.97 -2.92 -3.73
C ASN A 11 -8.01 -1.39 -3.64
N ARG A 12 -7.37 -0.79 -2.63
CA ARG A 12 -7.37 0.67 -2.41
C ARG A 12 -7.01 1.53 -3.63
N PRO A 13 -6.05 1.16 -4.49
CA PRO A 13 -5.77 1.90 -5.72
C PRO A 13 -6.94 1.96 -6.72
N PHE A 14 -7.92 1.07 -6.59
CA PHE A 14 -9.07 0.96 -7.48
C PHE A 14 -10.36 1.54 -6.88
N ASP A 15 -10.34 1.92 -5.59
CA ASP A 15 -11.45 2.64 -4.95
C ASP A 15 -11.49 4.12 -5.41
N ASP A 16 -12.57 4.84 -5.07
CA ASP A 16 -12.74 6.26 -5.41
C ASP A 16 -11.67 7.16 -4.76
N GLN A 17 -10.72 7.61 -5.59
CA GLN A 17 -9.59 8.43 -5.17
C GLN A 17 -9.97 9.89 -4.84
N ASN A 18 -11.22 10.33 -5.08
CA ASN A 18 -11.67 11.64 -4.65
C ASN A 18 -11.78 11.74 -3.12
N GLN A 19 -11.87 10.60 -2.43
CA GLN A 19 -11.83 10.57 -0.97
C GLN A 19 -10.39 10.62 -0.47
N ILE A 20 -10.05 11.69 0.25
CA ILE A 20 -8.68 11.91 0.76
C ILE A 20 -8.13 10.72 1.56
N LYS A 21 -9.00 10.03 2.33
CA LYS A 21 -8.63 8.84 3.08
C LYS A 21 -8.15 7.71 2.16
N ILE A 22 -8.90 7.40 1.11
CA ILE A 22 -8.58 6.34 0.15
C ILE A 22 -7.28 6.65 -0.58
N LYS A 23 -7.08 7.92 -0.95
CA LYS A 23 -5.85 8.38 -1.59
C LYS A 23 -4.62 8.17 -0.69
N LEU A 24 -4.70 8.61 0.56
CA LEU A 24 -3.60 8.45 1.53
C LEU A 24 -3.30 6.97 1.84
N GLU A 25 -4.34 6.14 1.99
CA GLU A 25 -4.18 4.69 2.19
C GLU A 25 -3.51 4.01 0.98
N THR A 26 -3.88 4.42 -0.23
CA THR A 26 -3.28 3.95 -1.49
C THR A 26 -1.80 4.29 -1.56
N GLU A 27 -1.44 5.55 -1.32
CA GLU A 27 -0.06 6.04 -1.35
C GLU A 27 0.82 5.33 -0.31
N ALA A 28 0.34 5.22 0.94
CA ALA A 28 1.06 4.56 2.01
C ALA A 28 1.33 3.07 1.70
N LYS A 29 0.30 2.35 1.21
CA LYS A 29 0.44 0.94 0.82
C LYS A 29 1.46 0.78 -0.30
N LEU A 30 1.41 1.60 -1.35
CA LEU A 30 2.35 1.52 -2.48
C LEU A 30 3.78 1.80 -2.03
N TYR A 31 3.98 2.79 -1.17
CA TYR A 31 5.29 3.12 -0.60
C TYR A 31 5.88 1.94 0.18
N ILE A 32 5.09 1.31 1.07
CA ILE A 32 5.55 0.15 1.85
C ILE A 32 5.90 -1.02 0.92
N GLN A 33 5.06 -1.29 -0.10
CA GLN A 33 5.33 -2.37 -1.05
C GLN A 33 6.62 -2.13 -1.86
N GLU A 34 6.89 -0.89 -2.25
CA GLU A 34 8.12 -0.54 -2.93
C GLU A 34 9.35 -0.76 -2.03
N LYS A 35 9.27 -0.36 -0.75
CA LYS A 35 10.35 -0.63 0.22
C LYS A 35 10.62 -2.12 0.41
N ILE A 36 9.57 -2.94 0.45
CA ILE A 36 9.70 -4.40 0.51
C ILE A 36 10.40 -4.94 -0.74
N ARG A 37 9.98 -4.53 -1.94
CA ARG A 37 10.61 -4.95 -3.21
C ARG A 37 12.10 -4.62 -3.25
N GLN A 38 12.47 -3.41 -2.86
CA GLN A 38 13.86 -2.96 -2.84
C GLN A 38 14.74 -3.77 -1.87
N HIS A 39 14.17 -4.23 -0.75
CA HIS A 39 14.88 -5.10 0.21
C HIS A 39 15.01 -6.55 -0.27
N SER A 40 14.15 -7.01 -1.19
CA SER A 40 14.19 -8.38 -1.72
C SER A 40 15.24 -8.58 -2.83
N THR A 41 15.91 -7.52 -3.29
CA THR A 41 16.94 -7.55 -4.34
C THR A 41 18.39 -7.64 -3.81
N ALA A 42 18.59 -8.10 -2.58
CA ALA A 42 19.90 -8.36 -1.98
C ALA A 42 20.16 -9.86 -1.80
#